data_AF-A0ABD0YHT2-F1
#
_entry.id   AF-A0ABD0YHT2-F1
#
_cell.length_a   1.000
_cell.length_b   1.000
_cell.length_c   1.000
_cell.angle_alpha   90.00
_cell.angle_beta   90.00
_cell.angle_gamma   90.00
#
_symmetry.space_group_name_H-M   'P 1'
#
loop_
_entity.id
_entity.type
_entity.pdbx_description
1 polymer ?
#
loop_
_entity_poly.entity_id
_entity_poly.type
_entity_poly.pdbx_seq_one_letter_code
_entity_poly.pdbx_strand_id
1 'polypeptide(L)'
;MWRSLVDTKPTKPAIKSSTLPRMSSQDRDRHKPTPPPKPVSLSPGQYESRNVYRDLQLTAEMYNQLRGLQKKAKDLRQEVRNLRRMSQTQAHSVRETIRDTFLKIRAMLIAGGEGVWSAGGDEARLRVCREGDLYRQQMLRLESDLTELEGTVEELRGNVINRKTRVNMSDVENMALVLSKSSKTVAELKLKFPSLQESIKSLISQEMEKVVSEEKFLKEEPEKLASVQEQRLPDARLSPTLDDSPAPVTPTSGKVNPLEFTFVIVLLLTHSFSVNLFIL
;
A
#
# COMPACT_ATOMS: atom_id res chain seq x y z
N MET A 1 6.30 51.45 -48.47
CA MET A 1 5.02 52.17 -48.62
C MET A 1 4.10 51.68 -47.50
N TRP A 2 3.72 52.60 -46.62
CA TRP A 2 2.72 52.49 -45.55
C TRP A 2 1.31 52.14 -46.13
N ARG A 3 0.26 51.64 -45.45
CA ARG A 3 -0.19 51.71 -44.05
C ARG A 3 -1.44 50.82 -43.85
N SER A 4 -1.60 50.27 -42.63
CA SER A 4 -2.84 50.14 -41.81
C SER A 4 -3.95 49.12 -42.18
N LEU A 5 -4.72 48.51 -41.27
CA LEU A 5 -4.70 48.16 -39.82
C LEU A 5 -6.10 47.57 -39.52
N VAL A 6 -6.20 46.43 -38.82
CA VAL A 6 -7.29 46.02 -37.90
C VAL A 6 -6.75 44.82 -37.09
N ASP A 7 -5.99 45.02 -36.01
CA ASP A 7 -6.39 45.15 -34.59
C ASP A 7 -7.53 44.24 -34.11
N THR A 8 -7.18 43.07 -33.57
CA THR A 8 -7.99 42.36 -32.56
C THR A 8 -7.08 41.81 -31.46
N LYS A 9 -7.10 42.47 -30.30
CA LYS A 9 -6.32 42.16 -29.10
C LYS A 9 -6.81 40.89 -28.38
N PRO A 10 -5.92 40.07 -27.82
CA PRO A 10 -6.28 39.03 -26.86
C PRO A 10 -6.33 39.59 -25.43
N THR A 11 -7.45 39.36 -24.73
CA THR A 11 -7.67 39.76 -23.34
C THR A 11 -6.95 38.81 -22.38
N LYS A 12 -6.00 39.34 -21.59
CA LYS A 12 -5.38 38.66 -20.42
C LYS A 12 -6.27 38.86 -19.19
N PRO A 13 -6.53 37.84 -18.34
CA PRO A 13 -6.90 38.09 -16.97
C PRO A 13 -5.66 38.21 -16.08
N ALA A 14 -5.72 39.17 -15.16
CA ALA A 14 -4.65 39.62 -14.28
C ALA A 14 -4.39 38.66 -13.11
N ILE A 15 -3.10 38.52 -12.80
CA ILE A 15 -2.59 37.95 -11.55
C ILE A 15 -2.98 38.89 -10.40
N LYS A 16 -3.67 38.37 -9.38
CA LYS A 16 -3.74 38.99 -8.06
C LYS A 16 -3.43 37.94 -7.00
N SER A 17 -2.32 38.16 -6.31
CA SER A 17 -1.98 37.56 -5.02
C SER A 17 -3.16 37.69 -4.05
N SER A 18 -3.55 36.58 -3.40
CA SER A 18 -4.43 36.61 -2.24
C SER A 18 -4.07 35.49 -1.27
N THR A 19 -3.38 35.91 -0.22
CA THR A 19 -3.23 35.37 1.13
C THR A 19 -4.14 34.18 1.51
N LEU A 20 -3.50 33.13 2.00
CA LEU A 20 -4.06 31.96 2.68
C LEU A 20 -5.18 32.31 3.69
N PRO A 21 -6.32 31.60 3.68
CA PRO A 21 -7.26 31.68 4.78
C PRO A 21 -6.72 30.92 6.00
N ARG A 22 -6.50 31.70 7.04
CA ARG A 22 -6.32 31.31 8.44
C ARG A 22 -7.51 30.46 8.89
N MET A 23 -7.19 29.44 9.67
CA MET A 23 -8.07 28.51 10.38
C MET A 23 -9.33 29.21 10.95
N SER A 24 -10.53 28.73 10.63
CA SER A 24 -11.76 29.12 11.34
C SER A 24 -12.51 27.89 11.85
N SER A 25 -12.36 27.64 13.14
CA SER A 25 -13.13 26.71 13.96
C SER A 25 -14.60 27.14 14.06
N GLN A 26 -15.38 27.07 12.98
CA GLN A 26 -16.72 27.66 12.94
C GLN A 26 -17.89 26.66 13.07
N ASP A 27 -17.63 25.36 13.26
CA ASP A 27 -18.70 24.35 13.40
C ASP A 27 -18.95 23.87 14.85
N ARG A 28 -18.28 24.44 15.86
CA ARG A 28 -18.42 24.01 17.26
C ARG A 28 -19.43 24.84 18.08
N ASP A 29 -19.88 25.99 17.58
CA ASP A 29 -20.69 26.95 18.36
C ASP A 29 -22.21 26.92 18.07
N ARG A 30 -22.68 26.12 17.12
CA ARG A 30 -24.11 26.09 16.73
C ARG A 30 -25.04 25.31 17.68
N HIS A 31 -24.48 24.66 18.71
CA HIS A 31 -25.24 23.82 19.65
C HIS A 31 -25.03 24.16 21.13
N LYS A 32 -24.60 25.38 21.45
CA LYS A 32 -24.71 25.85 22.84
C LYS A 32 -26.18 26.21 23.13
N PRO A 33 -26.86 25.54 24.08
CA PRO A 33 -28.14 26.04 24.57
C PRO A 33 -27.91 27.43 25.17
N THR A 34 -28.81 28.37 24.87
CA THR A 34 -28.83 29.72 25.47
C THR A 34 -28.75 29.60 26.99
N PRO A 35 -27.94 30.43 27.67
CA PRO A 35 -27.89 30.41 29.13
C PRO A 35 -29.29 30.67 29.70
N PRO A 36 -29.70 29.97 30.77
CA PRO A 36 -31.02 30.16 31.35
C PRO A 36 -31.17 31.62 31.83
N PRO A 37 -32.36 32.23 31.66
CA PRO A 37 -32.60 33.61 32.10
C PRO A 37 -32.36 33.72 33.60
N LYS A 38 -31.78 34.85 34.03
CA LYS A 38 -31.56 35.16 35.44
C LYS A 38 -32.91 35.16 36.17
N PRO A 39 -33.03 34.56 37.38
CA PRO A 39 -34.27 34.63 38.13
C PRO A 39 -34.57 36.10 38.45
N VAL A 40 -35.77 36.55 38.07
CA VAL A 40 -36.32 37.84 38.51
C VAL A 40 -36.34 37.82 40.03
N SER A 41 -35.65 38.77 40.65
CA SER A 41 -35.70 39.00 42.09
C SER A 41 -37.14 39.35 42.48
N LEU A 42 -37.84 38.38 43.07
CA LEU A 42 -39.11 38.63 43.75
C LEU A 42 -38.82 39.44 45.00
N SER A 43 -39.29 40.69 45.01
CA SER A 43 -39.35 41.53 46.20
C SER A 43 -40.19 40.83 47.28
N PRO A 44 -39.85 40.93 48.58
CA PRO A 44 -40.58 40.26 49.64
C PRO A 44 -41.87 41.04 49.93
N GLY A 45 -42.93 40.73 49.20
CA GLY A 45 -44.25 41.33 49.38
C GLY A 45 -45.34 40.31 49.11
N GLN A 46 -45.83 39.71 50.19
CA GLN A 46 -47.20 39.22 50.38
C GLN A 46 -47.84 38.48 49.19
N TYR A 47 -47.87 37.13 49.24
CA TYR A 47 -49.06 36.39 48.80
C TYR A 47 -49.20 35.09 49.59
N GLU A 48 -50.36 34.96 50.23
CA GLU A 48 -50.82 33.81 50.98
C GLU A 48 -50.94 32.59 50.07
N SER A 49 -49.94 31.70 50.12
CA SER A 49 -50.02 30.37 49.49
C SER A 49 -49.56 29.29 50.46
N ARG A 50 -49.87 29.46 51.75
CA ARG A 50 -49.48 28.54 52.83
C ARG A 50 -50.50 27.43 53.10
N ASN A 51 -51.68 27.47 52.48
CA ASN A 51 -52.83 26.68 52.95
C ASN A 51 -53.34 25.57 52.01
N VAL A 52 -52.78 25.37 50.82
CA VAL A 52 -53.28 24.31 49.90
C VAL A 52 -52.58 22.95 50.11
N TYR A 53 -51.44 22.92 50.82
CA TYR A 53 -50.66 21.69 51.03
C TYR A 53 -50.94 20.98 52.36
N ARG A 54 -51.78 21.55 53.24
CA ARG A 54 -51.81 21.10 54.64
C ARG A 54 -52.66 19.86 54.94
N ASP A 55 -53.44 19.36 53.97
CA ASP A 55 -54.40 18.29 54.26
C ASP A 55 -54.37 17.11 53.27
N LEU A 56 -53.22 16.84 52.67
CA LEU A 56 -52.90 15.48 52.20
C LEU A 56 -52.33 14.70 53.39
N GLN A 57 -53.20 14.08 54.21
CA GLN A 57 -52.78 13.06 55.17
C GLN A 57 -52.28 11.81 54.42
N LEU A 58 -51.06 11.91 53.93
CA LEU A 58 -50.29 10.81 53.34
C LEU A 58 -50.06 9.75 54.43
N THR A 59 -50.51 8.52 54.20
CA THR A 59 -50.23 7.39 55.09
C THR A 59 -48.71 7.19 55.26
N ALA A 60 -48.27 6.68 56.40
CA ALA A 60 -46.84 6.49 56.71
C ALA A 60 -46.10 5.65 55.63
N GLU A 61 -46.81 4.69 55.03
CA GLU A 61 -46.32 3.91 53.91
C GLU A 61 -46.07 4.75 52.66
N MET A 62 -46.96 5.69 52.33
CA MET A 62 -46.83 6.58 51.17
C MET A 62 -45.67 7.58 51.34
N TYR A 63 -45.39 8.03 52.57
CA TYR A 63 -44.19 8.82 52.88
C TYR A 63 -42.89 8.03 52.70
N ASN A 64 -42.87 6.76 53.11
CA ASN A 64 -41.70 5.90 52.93
C ASN A 64 -41.44 5.60 51.44
N GLN A 65 -42.49 5.35 50.67
CA GLN A 65 -42.42 5.20 49.22
C GLN A 65 -41.87 6.47 48.54
N LEU A 66 -42.40 7.65 48.91
CA LEU A 66 -41.93 8.93 48.37
C LEU A 66 -40.46 9.20 48.71
N ARG A 67 -40.03 8.91 49.94
CA ARG A 67 -38.62 9.01 50.35
C ARG A 67 -37.73 8.05 49.55
N GLY A 68 -38.20 6.82 49.31
CA GLY A 68 -37.51 5.83 48.49
C GLY A 68 -37.35 6.30 47.04
N LEU A 69 -38.41 6.88 46.45
CA LEU A 69 -38.36 7.46 45.10
C LEU A 69 -37.43 8.67 45.03
N GLN A 70 -37.44 9.55 46.03
CA GLN A 70 -36.51 10.69 46.11
C GLN A 70 -35.05 10.25 46.20
N LYS A 71 -34.76 9.19 46.96
CA LYS A 71 -33.42 8.60 47.03
C LYS A 71 -32.99 8.06 45.67
N LYS A 72 -33.82 7.22 45.04
CA LYS A 72 -33.56 6.70 43.68
C LYS A 72 -33.33 7.82 42.65
N ALA A 73 -34.12 8.90 42.72
CA ALA A 73 -33.95 10.05 41.84
C ALA A 73 -32.61 10.79 42.08
N LYS A 74 -32.15 10.89 43.33
CA LYS A 74 -30.81 11.43 43.65
C LYS A 74 -29.69 10.52 43.17
N ASP A 75 -29.83 9.21 43.36
CA ASP A 75 -28.85 8.21 42.94
C ASP A 75 -28.72 8.19 41.40
N LEU A 76 -29.83 8.18 40.66
CA LEU A 76 -29.83 8.31 39.20
C LEU A 76 -29.21 9.62 38.72
N ARG A 77 -29.45 10.75 39.41
CA ARG A 77 -28.78 12.02 39.09
C ARG A 77 -27.27 11.93 39.30
N GLN A 78 -26.82 11.20 40.32
CA GLN A 78 -25.40 10.96 40.54
C GLN A 78 -24.81 10.07 39.44
N GLU A 79 -25.51 9.01 39.06
CA GLU A 79 -25.11 8.08 38.02
C GLU A 79 -25.00 8.76 36.65
N VAL A 80 -25.95 9.63 36.29
CA VAL A 80 -25.86 10.46 35.08
C VAL A 80 -24.63 11.37 35.10
N ARG A 81 -24.31 11.98 36.24
CA ARG A 81 -23.09 12.79 36.39
C ARG A 81 -21.83 11.94 36.23
N ASN A 82 -21.83 10.73 36.78
CA ASN A 82 -20.72 9.79 36.65
C ASN A 82 -20.54 9.33 35.21
N LEU A 83 -21.62 8.91 34.54
CA LEU A 83 -21.64 8.54 33.13
C LEU A 83 -21.13 9.67 32.23
N ARG A 84 -21.52 10.92 32.50
CA ARG A 84 -21.03 12.07 31.74
C ARG A 84 -19.51 12.25 31.86
N ARG A 85 -18.95 12.06 33.07
CA ARG A 85 -17.49 12.10 33.27
C ARG A 85 -16.79 10.94 32.58
N MET A 86 -17.32 9.73 32.72
CA MET A 86 -16.78 8.54 32.06
C MET A 86 -16.77 8.69 30.54
N SER A 87 -17.88 9.18 29.96
CA SER A 87 -17.99 9.44 28.52
C SER A 87 -16.96 10.48 28.05
N GLN A 88 -16.74 11.54 28.83
CA GLN A 88 -15.73 12.55 28.51
C GLN A 88 -14.31 11.97 28.52
N THR A 89 -13.98 11.15 29.52
CA THR A 89 -12.68 10.45 29.61
C THR A 89 -12.51 9.44 28.48
N GLN A 90 -13.55 8.65 28.17
CA GLN A 90 -13.53 7.68 27.08
C GLN A 90 -13.32 8.38 25.73
N ALA A 91 -14.02 9.48 25.48
CA ALA A 91 -13.85 10.25 24.25
C ALA A 91 -12.44 10.81 24.11
N HIS A 92 -11.79 11.19 25.22
CA HIS A 92 -10.39 11.61 25.20
C HIS A 92 -9.46 10.44 24.89
N SER A 93 -9.62 9.31 25.58
CA SER A 93 -8.84 8.09 25.34
C SER A 93 -8.93 7.61 23.90
N VAL A 94 -10.13 7.60 23.30
CA VAL A 94 -10.33 7.25 21.89
C VAL A 94 -9.58 8.21 20.97
N ARG A 95 -9.58 9.53 21.25
CA ARG A 95 -8.80 10.50 20.46
C ARG A 95 -7.30 10.27 20.56
N GLU A 96 -6.78 9.94 21.74
CA GLU A 96 -5.37 9.58 21.92
C GLU A 96 -5.04 8.30 21.15
N THR A 97 -5.87 7.26 21.30
CA THR A 97 -5.66 5.97 20.62
C THR A 97 -5.67 6.15 19.10
N ILE A 98 -6.57 6.95 18.55
CA ILE A 98 -6.60 7.27 17.10
C ILE A 98 -5.33 8.02 16.68
N ARG A 99 -4.83 8.95 17.50
CA ARG A 99 -3.58 9.67 17.20
C ARG A 99 -2.37 8.73 17.25
N ASP A 100 -2.31 7.85 18.22
CA ASP A 100 -1.25 6.85 18.36
C ASP A 100 -1.27 5.84 17.21
N THR A 101 -2.45 5.36 16.80
CA THR A 101 -2.57 4.45 15.64
C THR A 101 -2.20 5.17 14.35
N PHE A 102 -2.59 6.44 14.17
CA PHE A 102 -2.16 7.23 13.01
C PHE A 102 -0.63 7.39 12.96
N LEU A 103 0.00 7.70 14.09
CA LEU A 103 1.46 7.79 14.19
C LEU A 103 2.14 6.45 13.89
N LYS A 104 1.61 5.34 14.40
CA LYS A 104 2.11 3.98 14.09
C LYS A 104 1.96 3.64 12.61
N ILE A 105 0.80 3.91 12.00
CA ILE A 105 0.58 3.71 10.56
C ILE A 105 1.59 4.52 9.75
N ARG A 106 1.76 5.80 10.11
CA ARG A 106 2.71 6.68 9.43
C ARG A 106 4.16 6.22 9.61
N ALA A 107 4.54 5.78 10.81
CA ALA A 107 5.86 5.23 11.09
C ALA A 107 6.10 3.92 10.31
N MET A 108 5.11 3.03 10.23
CA MET A 108 5.18 1.82 9.41
C MET A 108 5.25 2.14 7.92
N LEU A 109 4.57 3.18 7.43
CA LEU A 109 4.71 3.62 6.03
C LEU A 109 6.12 4.15 5.74
N ILE A 110 6.71 4.89 6.67
CA ILE A 110 8.06 5.46 6.51
C ILE A 110 9.13 4.38 6.65
N ALA A 111 9.06 3.54 7.68
CA ALA A 111 10.00 2.44 7.93
C ALA A 111 9.83 1.27 6.95
N GLY A 112 8.59 0.99 6.54
CA GLY A 112 8.28 0.01 5.50
C GLY A 112 8.64 0.48 4.09
N GLY A 113 8.87 1.78 3.90
CA GLY A 113 9.32 2.38 2.63
C GLY A 113 10.75 1.99 2.23
N GLU A 114 11.59 1.56 3.19
CA GLU A 114 12.95 1.10 2.89
C GLU A 114 13.07 -0.43 2.85
N GLY A 115 12.26 -1.18 3.62
CA GLY A 115 12.47 -2.63 3.80
C GLY A 115 11.36 -3.57 3.29
N VAL A 116 10.13 -3.08 3.03
CA VAL A 116 9.01 -3.97 2.65
C VAL A 116 8.26 -3.47 1.40
N TRP A 117 8.33 -2.17 1.12
CA TRP A 117 7.72 -1.49 -0.02
C TRP A 117 8.66 -0.39 -0.49
N SER A 118 9.75 -0.76 -1.16
CA SER A 118 10.54 0.24 -1.89
C SER A 118 9.65 0.76 -3.01
N ALA A 119 8.83 1.77 -2.75
CA ALA A 119 7.75 2.20 -3.63
C ALA A 119 8.24 2.58 -5.04
N GLY A 120 9.50 2.99 -5.18
CA GLY A 120 10.14 3.19 -6.49
C GLY A 120 10.57 1.90 -7.20
N GLY A 121 11.06 0.91 -6.47
CA GLY A 121 11.47 -0.39 -7.01
C GLY A 121 10.28 -1.28 -7.37
N ASP A 122 9.25 -1.33 -6.51
CA ASP A 122 8.05 -2.13 -6.76
C ASP A 122 7.19 -1.57 -7.90
N GLU A 123 7.13 -0.25 -8.08
CA GLU A 123 6.41 0.35 -9.20
C GLU A 123 7.11 0.06 -10.54
N ALA A 124 8.44 0.22 -10.60
CA ALA A 124 9.24 -0.11 -11.78
C ALA A 124 9.14 -1.61 -12.09
N ARG A 125 9.24 -2.46 -11.07
CA ARG A 125 9.06 -3.91 -11.19
C ARG A 125 7.68 -4.27 -11.73
N LEU A 126 6.62 -3.69 -11.17
CA LEU A 126 5.25 -3.94 -11.63
C LEU A 126 5.04 -3.49 -13.08
N ARG A 127 5.62 -2.35 -13.47
CA ARG A 127 5.57 -1.85 -14.85
C ARG A 127 6.21 -2.82 -15.83
N VAL A 128 7.43 -3.25 -15.55
CA VAL A 128 8.16 -4.19 -16.42
C VAL A 128 7.48 -5.57 -16.45
N CYS A 129 6.94 -6.05 -15.32
CA CYS A 129 6.13 -7.27 -15.28
C CYS A 129 4.91 -7.15 -16.21
N ARG A 130 4.15 -6.04 -16.13
CA ARG A 130 2.98 -5.80 -16.97
C ARG A 130 3.35 -5.71 -18.47
N GLU A 131 4.43 -5.04 -18.81
CA GLU A 131 4.93 -4.99 -20.19
C GLU A 131 5.35 -6.37 -20.69
N GLY A 132 5.98 -7.17 -19.82
CA GLY A 132 6.32 -8.57 -20.09
C GLY A 132 5.10 -9.46 -20.32
N ASP A 133 4.04 -9.30 -19.52
CA ASP A 133 2.77 -10.01 -19.70
C ASP A 133 2.10 -9.64 -21.02
N LEU A 134 2.06 -8.35 -21.36
CA LEU A 134 1.50 -7.88 -22.62
C LEU A 134 2.28 -8.45 -23.81
N TYR A 135 3.61 -8.44 -23.75
CA TYR A 135 4.46 -9.02 -24.78
C TYR A 135 4.16 -10.53 -24.97
N ARG A 136 4.12 -11.29 -23.87
CA ARG A 136 3.79 -12.73 -23.89
C ARG A 136 2.39 -12.99 -24.45
N GLN A 137 1.40 -12.23 -24.03
CA GLN A 137 0.03 -12.38 -24.52
C GLN A 137 -0.06 -12.14 -26.04
N GLN A 138 0.62 -11.12 -26.54
CA GLN A 138 0.66 -10.81 -27.97
C GLN A 138 1.39 -11.90 -28.76
N MET A 139 2.45 -12.49 -28.20
CA MET A 139 3.11 -13.67 -28.76
C MET A 139 2.18 -14.88 -28.84
N LEU A 140 1.51 -15.24 -27.73
CA LEU A 140 0.58 -16.37 -27.70
C LEU A 140 -0.57 -16.20 -28.70
N ARG A 141 -1.09 -14.98 -28.81
CA ARG A 141 -2.13 -14.66 -29.79
C ARG A 141 -1.61 -14.79 -31.23
N LEU A 142 -0.41 -14.28 -31.50
CA LEU A 142 0.22 -14.41 -32.80
C LEU A 142 0.42 -15.89 -33.19
N GLU A 143 0.88 -16.72 -32.24
CA GLU A 143 1.00 -18.17 -32.44
C GLU A 143 -0.36 -18.79 -32.76
N SER A 144 -1.40 -18.46 -32.00
CA SER A 144 -2.78 -18.92 -32.27
C SER A 144 -3.26 -18.50 -33.67
N ASP A 145 -3.12 -17.22 -34.02
CA ASP A 145 -3.54 -16.67 -35.32
C ASP A 145 -2.83 -17.39 -36.48
N LEU A 146 -1.55 -17.76 -36.32
CA LEU A 146 -0.78 -18.50 -37.33
C LEU A 146 -1.15 -19.98 -37.39
N THR A 147 -1.33 -20.65 -36.25
CA THR A 147 -1.79 -22.05 -36.20
C THR A 147 -3.18 -22.20 -36.79
N GLU A 148 -4.09 -21.29 -36.48
CA GLU A 148 -5.43 -21.26 -37.07
C GLU A 148 -5.36 -21.00 -38.58
N LEU A 149 -4.51 -20.07 -39.01
CA LEU A 149 -4.28 -19.81 -40.44
C LEU A 149 -3.77 -21.07 -41.16
N GLU A 150 -2.78 -21.77 -40.63
CA GLU A 150 -2.29 -23.05 -41.18
C GLU A 150 -3.41 -24.08 -41.29
N GLY A 151 -4.27 -24.18 -40.27
CA GLY A 151 -5.47 -25.03 -40.31
C GLY A 151 -6.41 -24.67 -41.46
N THR A 152 -6.70 -23.38 -41.65
CA THR A 152 -7.56 -22.92 -42.76
C THR A 152 -6.93 -23.15 -44.14
N VAL A 153 -5.60 -23.01 -44.27
CA VAL A 153 -4.86 -23.35 -45.49
C VAL A 153 -5.02 -24.82 -45.82
N GLU A 154 -4.81 -25.71 -44.84
CA GLU A 154 -4.92 -27.15 -45.05
C GLU A 154 -6.35 -27.60 -45.34
N GLU A 155 -7.35 -26.97 -44.72
CA GLU A 155 -8.75 -27.22 -45.06
C GLU A 155 -9.06 -26.81 -46.51
N LEU A 156 -8.65 -25.61 -46.93
CA LEU A 156 -8.84 -25.14 -48.30
C LEU A 156 -8.14 -26.08 -49.31
N ARG A 157 -6.90 -26.47 -49.01
CA ARG A 157 -6.15 -27.45 -49.80
C ARG A 157 -6.89 -28.79 -49.88
N GLY A 158 -7.37 -29.31 -48.75
CA GLY A 158 -8.14 -30.55 -48.67
C GLY A 158 -9.43 -30.48 -49.49
N ASN A 159 -10.13 -29.36 -49.49
CA ASN A 159 -11.32 -29.13 -50.30
C ASN A 159 -11.00 -29.17 -51.80
N VAL A 160 -9.92 -28.51 -52.23
CA VAL A 160 -9.48 -28.52 -53.64
C VAL A 160 -9.07 -29.90 -54.10
N ILE A 161 -8.29 -30.64 -53.31
CA ILE A 161 -7.73 -31.92 -53.71
C ILE A 161 -8.78 -33.05 -53.58
N ASN A 162 -9.39 -33.18 -52.40
CA ASN A 162 -10.22 -34.33 -52.06
C ASN A 162 -11.66 -34.14 -52.52
N ARG A 163 -12.18 -32.91 -52.46
CA ARG A 163 -13.56 -32.58 -52.85
C ARG A 163 -13.67 -31.95 -54.24
N LYS A 164 -12.53 -31.68 -54.91
CA LYS A 164 -12.44 -31.08 -56.25
C LYS A 164 -13.16 -29.73 -56.35
N THR A 165 -13.26 -29.00 -55.24
CA THR A 165 -13.88 -27.68 -55.22
C THR A 165 -12.92 -26.64 -55.77
N ARG A 166 -13.45 -25.60 -56.43
CA ARG A 166 -12.65 -24.45 -56.82
C ARG A 166 -12.28 -23.61 -55.58
N VAL A 167 -11.10 -22.99 -55.62
CA VAL A 167 -10.67 -22.02 -54.61
C VAL A 167 -11.59 -20.81 -54.65
N ASN A 168 -12.05 -20.39 -53.49
CA ASN A 168 -12.79 -19.16 -53.32
C ASN A 168 -11.83 -18.01 -53.03
N MET A 169 -11.86 -16.96 -53.85
CA MET A 169 -10.93 -15.84 -53.72
C MET A 169 -11.16 -15.02 -52.45
N SER A 170 -12.39 -14.96 -51.93
CA SER A 170 -12.64 -14.26 -50.66
C SER A 170 -11.90 -14.92 -49.49
N ASP A 171 -11.78 -16.25 -49.51
CA ASP A 171 -11.12 -17.00 -48.44
C ASP A 171 -9.61 -16.74 -48.48
N VAL A 172 -9.03 -16.68 -49.69
CA VAL A 172 -7.63 -16.30 -49.91
C VAL A 172 -7.37 -14.86 -49.45
N GLU A 173 -8.28 -13.92 -49.75
CA GLU A 173 -8.17 -12.53 -49.30
C GLU A 173 -8.22 -12.42 -47.76
N ASN A 174 -9.12 -13.17 -47.12
CA ASN A 174 -9.21 -13.23 -45.66
C ASN A 174 -7.95 -13.82 -45.02
N MET A 175 -7.42 -14.91 -45.58
CA MET A 175 -6.17 -15.52 -45.15
C MET A 175 -4.98 -14.55 -45.30
N ALA A 176 -4.90 -13.85 -46.44
CA ALA A 176 -3.88 -12.83 -46.69
C ALA A 176 -3.99 -11.65 -45.71
N LEU A 177 -5.21 -11.28 -45.31
CA LEU A 177 -5.45 -10.25 -44.31
C LEU A 177 -4.98 -10.69 -42.91
N VAL A 178 -5.27 -11.93 -42.50
CA VAL A 178 -4.77 -12.50 -41.24
C VAL A 178 -3.24 -12.50 -41.23
N LEU A 179 -2.62 -13.05 -42.28
CA LEU A 179 -1.16 -13.06 -42.43
C LEU A 179 -0.55 -11.66 -42.39
N SER A 180 -1.19 -10.68 -43.01
CA SER A 180 -0.77 -9.28 -42.99
C SER A 180 -0.84 -8.67 -41.59
N LYS A 181 -1.87 -9.00 -40.80
CA LYS A 181 -2.00 -8.56 -39.40
C LYS A 181 -0.93 -9.23 -38.53
N SER A 182 -0.77 -10.55 -38.64
CA SER A 182 0.26 -11.32 -37.92
C SER A 182 1.67 -10.78 -38.20
N SER A 183 1.97 -10.46 -39.47
CA SER A 183 3.25 -9.87 -39.87
C SER A 183 3.51 -8.50 -39.22
N LYS A 184 2.47 -7.67 -39.07
CA LYS A 184 2.57 -6.38 -38.35
C LYS A 184 2.83 -6.60 -36.86
N THR A 185 2.10 -7.53 -36.23
CA THR A 185 2.30 -7.89 -34.82
C THR A 185 3.73 -8.37 -34.57
N VAL A 186 4.31 -9.19 -35.45
CA VAL A 186 5.72 -9.61 -35.39
C VAL A 186 6.66 -8.40 -35.40
N ALA A 187 6.46 -7.45 -36.31
CA ALA A 187 7.29 -6.26 -36.40
C ALA A 187 7.21 -5.41 -35.13
N GLU A 188 6.01 -5.23 -34.58
CA GLU A 188 5.82 -4.50 -33.31
C GLU A 188 6.46 -5.21 -32.12
N LEU A 189 6.34 -6.53 -32.02
CA LEU A 189 6.98 -7.32 -30.97
C LEU A 189 8.51 -7.21 -31.07
N LYS A 190 9.06 -7.35 -32.27
CA LYS A 190 10.51 -7.17 -32.52
C LYS A 190 10.99 -5.77 -32.12
N LEU A 191 10.18 -4.74 -32.33
CA LEU A 191 10.51 -3.38 -31.92
C LEU A 191 10.48 -3.19 -30.39
N LYS A 192 9.51 -3.80 -29.71
CA LYS A 192 9.32 -3.68 -28.25
C LYS A 192 10.28 -4.55 -27.43
N PHE A 193 10.75 -5.67 -28.01
CA PHE A 193 11.57 -6.64 -27.28
C PHE A 193 12.88 -6.06 -26.70
N PRO A 194 13.68 -5.27 -27.43
CA PRO A 194 14.95 -4.76 -26.90
C PRO A 194 14.77 -3.90 -25.64
N SER A 195 13.80 -2.97 -25.64
CA SER A 195 13.55 -2.11 -24.48
C SER A 195 12.99 -2.88 -23.29
N LEU A 196 12.11 -3.85 -23.52
CA LEU A 196 11.60 -4.73 -22.48
C LEU A 196 12.72 -5.60 -21.88
N GLN A 197 13.57 -6.17 -22.73
CA GLN A 197 14.72 -6.98 -22.33
C GLN A 197 15.70 -6.17 -21.47
N GLU A 198 16.02 -4.95 -21.88
CA GLU A 198 16.88 -4.04 -21.11
C GLU A 198 16.27 -3.71 -19.75
N SER A 199 14.97 -3.41 -19.72
CA SER A 199 14.26 -3.10 -18.47
C SER A 199 14.25 -4.27 -17.49
N ILE A 200 14.04 -5.50 -17.99
CA ILE A 200 14.12 -6.73 -17.17
C ILE A 200 15.56 -6.93 -16.64
N LYS A 201 16.57 -6.78 -17.50
CA LYS A 201 17.98 -6.90 -17.10
C LYS A 201 18.34 -5.88 -16.02
N SER A 202 17.94 -4.63 -16.19
CA SER A 202 18.17 -3.57 -15.21
C SER A 202 17.54 -3.90 -13.85
N LEU A 203 16.32 -4.43 -13.83
CA LEU A 203 15.69 -4.87 -12.59
C LEU A 203 16.46 -6.00 -11.92
N ILE A 204 16.88 -7.01 -12.70
CA ILE A 204 17.69 -8.12 -12.16
C ILE A 204 19.01 -7.60 -11.58
N SER A 205 19.69 -6.68 -12.27
CA SER A 205 20.93 -6.08 -11.78
C SER A 205 20.72 -5.31 -10.47
N GLN A 206 19.66 -4.52 -10.37
CA GLN A 206 19.33 -3.78 -9.15
C GLN A 206 19.00 -4.72 -7.98
N GLU A 207 18.20 -5.76 -8.22
CA GLU A 207 17.90 -6.76 -7.19
C GLU A 207 19.14 -7.53 -6.76
N MET A 208 20.03 -7.86 -7.69
CA MET A 208 21.31 -8.50 -7.38
C MET A 208 22.20 -7.61 -6.50
N GLU A 209 22.27 -6.30 -6.78
CA GLU A 209 23.04 -5.36 -5.96
C GLU A 209 22.52 -5.32 -4.52
N LYS A 210 21.19 -5.32 -4.34
CA LYS A 210 20.57 -5.40 -3.00
C LYS A 210 20.99 -6.67 -2.28
N VAL A 211 20.85 -7.83 -2.93
CA VAL A 211 21.24 -9.14 -2.36
C VAL A 211 22.71 -9.15 -1.95
N VAL A 212 23.60 -8.64 -2.80
CA VAL A 212 25.04 -8.56 -2.48
C VAL A 212 25.30 -7.64 -1.30
N SER A 213 24.60 -6.50 -1.20
CA SER A 213 24.74 -5.57 -0.09
C SER A 213 24.26 -6.17 1.24
N GLU A 214 23.15 -6.90 1.22
CA GLU A 214 22.59 -7.61 2.38
C GLU A 214 23.52 -8.75 2.83
N GLU A 215 24.06 -9.52 1.87
CA GLU A 215 25.03 -10.58 2.18
C GLU A 215 26.30 -10.00 2.83
N LYS A 216 26.78 -8.87 2.32
CA LYS A 216 27.92 -8.16 2.90
C LYS A 216 27.61 -7.68 4.33
N PHE A 217 26.44 -7.12 4.56
CA PHE A 217 26.00 -6.71 5.90
C PHE A 217 25.99 -7.90 6.87
N LEU A 218 25.41 -9.04 6.46
CA LEU A 218 25.36 -10.26 7.29
C LEU A 218 26.75 -10.80 7.65
N LYS A 219 27.73 -10.64 6.75
CA LYS A 219 29.13 -11.06 7.01
C LYS A 219 29.85 -10.13 7.97
N GLU A 220 29.68 -8.81 7.82
CA GLU A 220 30.42 -7.81 8.60
C GLU A 220 29.85 -7.59 10.00
N GLU A 221 28.55 -7.76 10.20
CA GLU A 221 27.90 -7.40 11.46
C GLU A 221 28.41 -8.18 12.69
N PRO A 222 28.67 -9.50 12.61
CA PRO A 222 29.29 -10.25 13.71
C PRO A 222 30.67 -9.72 14.09
N GLU A 223 31.50 -9.36 13.11
CA GLU A 223 32.85 -8.81 13.34
C GLU A 223 32.77 -7.42 13.99
N LYS A 224 31.84 -6.58 13.52
CA LYS A 224 31.57 -5.27 14.13
C LYS A 224 31.11 -5.42 15.58
N LEU A 225 30.15 -6.32 15.85
CA LEU A 225 29.65 -6.57 17.20
C LEU A 225 30.74 -7.10 18.13
N ALA A 226 31.59 -8.03 17.65
CA ALA A 226 32.73 -8.53 18.41
C ALA A 226 33.73 -7.41 18.76
N SER A 227 34.07 -6.56 17.79
CA SER A 227 34.99 -5.43 18.01
C SER A 227 34.47 -4.41 19.04
N VAL A 228 33.16 -4.15 19.05
CA VAL A 228 32.51 -3.25 20.03
C VAL A 228 32.49 -3.89 21.42
N GLN A 229 32.30 -5.20 21.52
CA GLN A 229 32.34 -5.92 22.79
C GLN A 229 33.77 -5.96 23.37
N GLU A 230 34.78 -6.11 22.52
CA GLU A 230 36.20 -6.12 22.90
C GLU A 230 36.67 -4.74 23.35
N GLN A 231 36.25 -3.65 22.69
CA GLN A 231 36.50 -2.28 23.17
C GLN A 231 35.83 -1.97 24.52
N ARG A 232 34.79 -2.72 24.91
CA ARG A 232 34.08 -2.54 26.18
C ARG A 232 34.76 -3.21 27.37
N LEU A 233 35.76 -4.07 27.14
CA LEU A 233 36.44 -4.83 28.18
C LEU A 233 37.93 -4.42 28.22
N PRO A 234 38.34 -3.47 29.08
CA PRO A 234 39.76 -3.22 29.29
C PRO A 234 40.38 -4.38 30.07
N ASP A 235 41.49 -4.90 29.54
CA ASP A 235 42.40 -5.89 30.12
C ASP A 235 42.30 -6.12 31.63
N ALA A 236 41.64 -7.21 32.02
CA ALA A 236 41.88 -7.83 33.31
C ALA A 236 43.03 -8.84 33.16
N ARG A 237 44.25 -8.30 33.27
CA ARG A 237 45.50 -8.95 33.71
C ARG A 237 45.92 -10.27 33.04
N LEU A 238 47.02 -10.14 32.30
CA LEU A 238 48.13 -11.10 32.18
C LEU A 238 48.30 -12.03 33.39
N SER A 239 48.36 -13.34 33.14
CA SER A 239 49.16 -14.33 33.88
C SER A 239 49.37 -15.57 32.99
N PRO A 240 50.60 -16.09 32.81
CA PRO A 240 50.85 -17.26 31.98
C PRO A 240 50.97 -18.52 32.85
N THR A 241 50.28 -19.61 32.50
CA THR A 241 50.72 -20.97 32.86
C THR A 241 50.34 -21.96 31.77
N LEU A 242 51.37 -22.65 31.30
CA LEU A 242 51.37 -23.87 30.50
C LEU A 242 50.53 -24.97 31.17
N ASP A 243 49.71 -25.69 30.42
CA ASP A 243 49.76 -27.15 30.41
C ASP A 243 49.06 -27.74 29.18
N ASP A 244 49.55 -28.91 28.79
CA ASP A 244 49.35 -29.66 27.56
C ASP A 244 48.05 -30.51 27.56
N SER A 245 47.68 -31.03 26.38
CA SER A 245 46.77 -32.17 26.09
C SER A 245 45.51 -31.87 25.24
N PRO A 246 45.15 -32.73 24.25
CA PRO A 246 44.35 -32.33 23.09
C PRO A 246 42.86 -32.67 23.23
N ALA A 247 42.01 -31.82 22.63
CA ALA A 247 40.55 -32.02 22.55
C ALA A 247 40.08 -32.22 21.09
N PRO A 248 38.91 -32.86 20.89
CA PRO A 248 38.63 -33.71 19.73
C PRO A 248 38.11 -32.95 18.51
N VAL A 249 38.30 -33.58 17.35
CA VAL A 249 37.71 -33.18 16.07
C VAL A 249 36.17 -33.12 16.15
N THR A 250 35.60 -31.93 15.94
CA THR A 250 34.17 -31.74 15.67
C THR A 250 33.93 -31.55 14.17
N PRO A 251 32.79 -32.03 13.64
CA PRO A 251 32.61 -32.29 12.22
C PRO A 251 32.45 -31.00 11.41
N THR A 252 33.07 -31.01 10.24
CA THR A 252 32.96 -30.02 9.18
C THR A 252 31.49 -29.80 8.82
N SER A 253 30.90 -28.68 9.25
CA SER A 253 29.62 -28.23 8.72
C SER A 253 29.80 -27.86 7.25
N GLY A 254 28.96 -28.44 6.40
CA GLY A 254 29.10 -28.41 4.94
C GLY A 254 29.21 -26.98 4.41
N LYS A 255 30.35 -26.70 3.76
CA LYS A 255 30.48 -25.57 2.85
C LYS A 255 29.48 -25.76 1.71
N VAL A 256 28.33 -25.09 1.80
CA VAL A 256 27.52 -24.85 0.61
C VAL A 256 28.30 -23.84 -0.21
N ASN A 257 28.98 -24.32 -1.24
CA ASN A 257 29.80 -23.48 -2.09
C ASN A 257 28.88 -22.49 -2.83
N PRO A 258 29.10 -21.17 -2.69
CA PRO A 258 28.27 -20.15 -3.34
C PRO A 258 28.29 -20.28 -4.87
N LEU A 259 29.33 -20.91 -5.42
CA LEU A 259 29.45 -21.21 -6.84
C LEU A 259 28.38 -22.18 -7.35
N GLU A 260 27.90 -23.13 -6.56
CA GLU A 260 26.82 -24.04 -6.98
C GLU A 260 25.51 -23.28 -7.23
N PHE A 261 25.18 -22.31 -6.37
CA PHE A 261 23.95 -21.53 -6.51
C PHE A 261 24.01 -20.54 -7.68
N THR A 262 25.17 -19.89 -7.88
CA THR A 262 25.38 -19.04 -9.06
C THR A 262 25.38 -19.88 -10.34
N PHE A 263 25.96 -21.08 -10.31
CA PHE A 263 26.02 -21.98 -11.46
C PHE A 263 24.63 -22.54 -11.81
N VAL A 264 23.78 -22.87 -10.83
CA VAL A 264 22.39 -23.29 -11.07
C VAL A 264 21.56 -22.17 -11.69
N ILE A 265 21.71 -20.92 -11.23
CA ILE A 265 20.97 -19.78 -11.79
C ILE A 265 21.48 -19.45 -13.22
N VAL A 266 22.79 -19.46 -13.46
CA VAL A 266 23.37 -19.25 -14.79
C VAL A 266 23.03 -20.40 -15.74
N LEU A 267 23.00 -21.65 -15.27
CA LEU A 267 22.54 -22.81 -16.06
C LEU A 267 21.06 -22.71 -16.42
N LEU A 268 20.18 -22.33 -15.49
CA LEU A 268 18.76 -22.14 -15.77
C LEU A 268 18.52 -21.01 -16.80
N LEU A 269 19.34 -19.96 -16.76
CA LEU A 269 19.29 -18.85 -17.72
C LEU A 269 19.82 -19.26 -19.10
N THR A 270 20.97 -19.93 -19.17
CA THR A 270 21.57 -20.35 -20.46
C THR A 270 20.76 -21.44 -21.16
N HIS A 271 20.18 -22.40 -20.41
CA HIS A 271 19.37 -23.46 -21.00
C HIS A 271 18.02 -22.94 -21.54
N SER A 272 17.41 -21.92 -20.90
CA SER A 272 16.18 -21.30 -21.42
C SER A 272 16.40 -20.42 -22.65
N PHE A 273 17.60 -19.86 -22.82
CA PHE A 273 17.97 -19.05 -23.99
C PHE A 273 18.42 -19.90 -25.20
N SER A 274 19.13 -21.02 -24.98
CA SER A 274 19.54 -21.91 -26.09
C SER A 274 18.39 -22.67 -26.73
N VAL A 275 17.35 -23.05 -25.97
CA VAL A 275 16.20 -23.79 -26.53
C VAL A 275 15.36 -22.89 -27.46
N ASN A 276 15.41 -21.57 -27.32
CA ASN A 276 14.72 -20.62 -28.20
C ASN A 276 15.50 -20.22 -29.46
N LEU A 277 16.79 -20.56 -29.55
CA LEU A 277 17.61 -20.27 -30.74
C LEU A 277 17.71 -21.46 -31.70
N PHE A 278 17.23 -22.64 -31.30
CA PHE A 278 17.30 -23.87 -32.12
C PHE A 278 15.98 -24.22 -32.84
N ILE A 279 14.95 -23.37 -32.74
CA ILE A 279 13.69 -23.50 -33.48
C ILE A 279 13.42 -22.21 -34.30
N LEU A 280 14.45 -21.70 -34.99
CA LEU A 280 14.27 -20.72 -36.06
C LEU A 280 15.17 -21.07 -37.26
#